data_AF-A0ABD1TNB5-F1
#
_entry.id   AF-A0ABD1TNB5-F1
#
_cell.length_a   1.000
_cell.length_b   1.000
_cell.length_c   1.000
_cell.angle_alpha   90.00
_cell.angle_beta   90.00
_cell.angle_gamma   90.00
#
_symmetry.space_group_name_H-M   'P 1'
#
loop_
_entity.id
_entity.type
_entity.pdbx_description
1 polymer ?
#
loop_
_entity_poly.entity_id
_entity_poly.type
_entity_poly.pdbx_seq_one_letter_code
_entity_poly.pdbx_strand_id
1 'polypeptide(L)'
;MMIQVDQKNDTILLPIYGSMVPFHVSTLKTVSSQQDTNRNCFIRIIFNVPGTPSNESNFLKNQGAIYLKEVSFRSKDPRHTSEVVQLIKTLRRNFVTRESEKAERATLVSQEKLVLAVNKYKPIRLLNLWVRPVFGGRGRKLSGTLEAHVNGLRYSTSRPDERVDIMFVNIKHAFFQPAEKELITLLHFHLHNHIMVGNKKTKDVQFYVEVMDMVQTIRGGKRSAYDPDEIEEEQRERERKNKIKMDFQNFVNRVNDLWGQPRFKGLHLEFDQPFRELGFHGVPHKASAFLVPTSSCLVELIETPFLVITLSEVEIVNLERIGLGQKNFDMAIVFKDFKRNVMRIDSIPSTSVDSIKEWLDTTDIKYYESRLNMNWPAVLKTITDDPQAFIDNGGWEFLNLEATDSDSEETSEDTDQESESLVESEDEEEENSEEDSEEEEGKTWEELEREASKADKEKGDEPDSEDERRRKMKAFGKSRAGPSSAASKRPKF
;
A
#
# COMPACT_ATOMS: atom_id res chain seq x y z
N MET A 1 -22.82 -37.01 -16.84
CA MET A 1 -22.95 -35.57 -16.55
C MET A 1 -21.68 -35.11 -15.86
N MET A 2 -21.21 -33.90 -16.16
CA MET A 2 -19.92 -33.35 -15.68
C MET A 2 -20.18 -32.02 -15.00
N ILE A 3 -19.32 -31.61 -14.07
CA ILE A 3 -19.40 -30.29 -13.45
C ILE A 3 -19.10 -29.25 -14.53
N GLN A 4 -19.92 -28.20 -14.62
CA GLN A 4 -19.72 -27.12 -15.57
C GLN A 4 -19.63 -25.78 -14.83
N VAL A 5 -18.85 -24.86 -15.39
CA VAL A 5 -18.67 -23.52 -14.84
C VAL A 5 -19.24 -22.51 -15.84
N ASP A 6 -20.30 -21.82 -15.45
CA ASP A 6 -20.90 -20.74 -16.20
C ASP A 6 -20.29 -19.40 -15.73
N GLN A 7 -19.28 -18.94 -16.45
CA GLN A 7 -18.59 -17.69 -16.15
C GLN A 7 -19.47 -16.45 -16.38
N LYS A 8 -20.49 -16.53 -17.24
CA LYS A 8 -21.32 -15.37 -17.59
C LYS A 8 -22.30 -15.04 -16.47
N ASN A 9 -22.82 -16.08 -15.81
CA ASN A 9 -23.79 -15.96 -14.73
C ASN A 9 -23.17 -16.22 -13.34
N ASP A 10 -21.85 -16.22 -13.24
CA ASP A 10 -21.09 -16.45 -11.99
C ASP A 10 -21.61 -17.69 -11.22
N THR A 11 -21.88 -18.79 -11.94
CA THR A 11 -22.59 -19.98 -11.41
C THR A 11 -21.84 -21.27 -11.75
N ILE A 12 -21.83 -22.23 -10.83
CA ILE A 12 -21.38 -23.61 -11.08
C ILE A 12 -22.59 -24.53 -11.22
N LEU A 13 -22.54 -25.47 -12.17
CA LEU A 13 -23.59 -26.46 -12.39
C LEU A 13 -23.10 -27.82 -11.88
N LEU A 14 -23.77 -28.34 -10.85
CA LEU A 14 -23.41 -29.59 -10.19
C LEU A 14 -24.40 -30.72 -10.54
N PRO A 15 -23.92 -31.92 -10.92
CA PRO A 15 -24.79 -33.06 -11.20
C PRO A 15 -25.27 -33.71 -9.90
N ILE A 16 -26.45 -33.34 -9.41
CA ILE A 16 -27.07 -33.92 -8.22
C ILE A 16 -28.13 -34.95 -8.65
N TYR A 17 -27.88 -36.23 -8.37
CA TYR A 17 -28.78 -37.35 -8.66
C TYR A 17 -29.38 -37.35 -10.08
N GLY A 18 -28.58 -37.00 -11.09
CA GLY A 18 -29.00 -36.99 -12.49
C GLY A 18 -29.65 -35.68 -12.97
N SER A 19 -29.67 -34.64 -12.13
CA SER A 19 -30.08 -33.28 -12.52
C SER A 19 -28.92 -32.30 -12.37
N MET A 20 -28.75 -31.39 -13.33
CA MET A 20 -27.78 -30.30 -13.21
C MET A 20 -28.39 -29.17 -12.37
N VAL A 21 -27.83 -28.93 -11.19
CA VAL A 21 -28.32 -27.92 -10.25
C VAL A 21 -27.35 -26.72 -10.24
N PRO A 22 -27.83 -25.50 -10.49
CA PRO A 22 -27.01 -24.29 -10.44
C PRO A 22 -26.76 -23.82 -9.00
N PHE A 23 -25.52 -23.46 -8.71
CA PHE A 23 -25.12 -22.79 -7.47
C PHE A 23 -24.32 -21.53 -7.81
N HIS A 24 -24.79 -20.38 -7.33
CA HIS A 24 -24.09 -19.13 -7.52
C HIS A 24 -22.76 -19.12 -6.73
N VAL A 25 -21.71 -18.52 -7.29
CA VAL A 25 -20.36 -18.58 -6.71
C VAL A 25 -20.27 -17.94 -5.32
N SER A 26 -21.15 -16.99 -5.00
CA SER A 26 -21.23 -16.35 -3.67
C SER A 26 -21.63 -17.32 -2.54
N THR A 27 -22.26 -18.45 -2.87
CA THR A 27 -22.64 -19.46 -1.88
C THR A 27 -21.48 -20.41 -1.57
N LEU A 28 -20.34 -20.31 -2.28
CA LEU A 28 -19.20 -21.22 -2.13
C LEU A 28 -18.19 -20.65 -1.12
N LYS A 29 -17.81 -21.48 -0.14
CA LYS A 29 -16.72 -21.20 0.81
C LYS A 29 -15.38 -21.57 0.19
N THR A 30 -15.18 -22.84 -0.14
CA THR A 30 -13.92 -23.36 -0.68
C THR A 30 -14.17 -24.51 -1.65
N VAL A 31 -13.20 -24.74 -2.53
CA VAL A 31 -13.17 -25.91 -3.42
C VAL A 31 -11.77 -26.50 -3.40
N SER A 32 -11.67 -27.82 -3.20
CA SER A 32 -10.42 -28.56 -3.20
C SER A 32 -10.53 -29.81 -4.05
N SER A 33 -9.38 -30.29 -4.51
CA SER A 33 -9.24 -31.58 -5.18
C SER A 33 -8.22 -32.42 -4.42
N GLN A 34 -8.55 -33.67 -4.13
CA GLN A 34 -7.62 -34.66 -3.56
C GLN A 34 -7.45 -35.81 -4.55
N GLN A 35 -6.22 -36.28 -4.72
CA GLN A 35 -5.92 -37.48 -5.52
C GLN A 35 -5.66 -38.64 -4.57
N ASP A 36 -6.36 -39.75 -4.80
CA ASP A 36 -6.16 -41.01 -4.07
C ASP A 36 -5.21 -41.92 -4.87
N THR A 37 -4.45 -42.76 -4.17
CA THR A 37 -3.43 -43.69 -4.69
C THR A 37 -3.99 -44.62 -5.78
N ASN A 38 -5.32 -44.84 -5.78
CA ASN A 38 -6.05 -45.70 -6.71
C ASN A 38 -6.52 -45.03 -8.02
N ARG A 39 -5.83 -43.97 -8.50
CA ARG A 39 -6.18 -43.22 -9.73
C ARG A 39 -7.59 -42.61 -9.72
N ASN A 40 -8.14 -42.36 -8.53
CA ASN A 40 -9.40 -41.64 -8.36
C ASN A 40 -9.10 -40.25 -7.80
N CYS A 41 -9.90 -39.27 -8.19
CA CYS A 41 -9.81 -37.90 -7.71
C CYS A 41 -11.13 -37.50 -7.08
N PHE A 42 -11.06 -36.78 -5.99
CA PHE A 42 -12.21 -36.25 -5.27
C PHE A 42 -12.23 -34.74 -5.42
N ILE A 43 -13.35 -34.19 -5.86
CA ILE A 43 -13.63 -32.75 -5.84
C ILE A 43 -14.53 -32.51 -4.64
N ARG A 44 -14.04 -31.72 -3.68
CA ARG A 44 -14.78 -31.32 -2.49
C ARG A 44 -15.17 -29.86 -2.62
N ILE A 45 -16.47 -29.58 -2.56
CA ILE A 45 -17.03 -28.23 -2.64
C ILE A 45 -17.73 -27.94 -1.33
N ILE A 46 -17.26 -26.92 -0.62
CA ILE A 46 -17.81 -26.48 0.67
C ILE A 46 -18.57 -25.17 0.43
N PHE A 47 -19.77 -25.09 1.00
CA PHE A 47 -20.67 -23.96 0.88
C PHE A 47 -20.69 -23.12 2.15
N ASN A 48 -21.05 -21.85 2.02
CA ASN A 48 -21.29 -20.97 3.15
C ASN A 48 -22.59 -21.38 3.85
N VAL A 49 -22.52 -21.54 5.18
CA VAL A 49 -23.67 -21.91 6.04
C VAL A 49 -23.77 -20.92 7.21
N PRO A 50 -24.95 -20.74 7.83
CA PRO A 50 -25.09 -19.92 9.04
C PRO A 50 -24.08 -20.34 10.12
N GLY A 51 -23.49 -19.37 10.84
CA GLY A 51 -22.41 -19.61 11.79
C GLY A 51 -21.00 -19.62 11.16
N THR A 52 -20.87 -19.42 9.84
CA THR A 52 -19.57 -19.09 9.23
C THR A 52 -19.41 -17.57 9.10
N PRO A 53 -18.23 -17.01 9.43
CA PRO A 53 -18.04 -15.55 9.58
C PRO A 53 -18.20 -14.75 8.27
N SER A 54 -18.28 -15.42 7.11
CA SER A 54 -18.12 -14.77 5.80
C SER A 54 -19.42 -14.28 5.14
N ASN A 55 -20.62 -14.38 5.74
CA ASN A 55 -21.86 -14.02 5.02
C ASN A 55 -23.12 -13.79 5.90
N GLU A 56 -22.99 -13.28 7.12
CA GLU A 56 -24.12 -13.15 8.07
C GLU A 56 -25.34 -12.39 7.53
N SER A 57 -25.13 -11.35 6.73
CA SER A 57 -26.21 -10.50 6.17
C SER A 57 -27.15 -11.24 5.21
N ASN A 58 -26.68 -12.27 4.52
CA ASN A 58 -27.51 -13.10 3.63
C ASN A 58 -28.30 -14.18 4.39
N PHE A 59 -27.79 -14.66 5.52
CA PHE A 59 -28.43 -15.69 6.33
C PHE A 59 -29.57 -15.16 7.21
N LEU A 60 -29.56 -13.86 7.54
CA LEU A 60 -30.65 -13.20 8.27
C LEU A 60 -32.00 -13.27 7.54
N LYS A 61 -32.01 -13.39 6.20
CA LYS A 61 -33.25 -13.45 5.41
C LYS A 61 -33.93 -14.82 5.43
N ASN A 62 -33.18 -15.88 5.72
CA ASN A 62 -33.63 -17.27 5.60
C ASN A 62 -33.31 -18.05 6.88
N GLN A 63 -33.72 -17.51 8.03
CA GLN A 63 -33.62 -18.19 9.32
C GLN A 63 -34.47 -19.47 9.30
N GLY A 64 -33.88 -20.61 9.71
CA GLY A 64 -34.57 -21.91 9.75
C GLY A 64 -34.56 -22.73 8.45
N ALA A 65 -33.93 -22.24 7.37
CA ALA A 65 -33.76 -23.02 6.14
C ALA A 65 -32.71 -24.14 6.30
N ILE A 66 -32.84 -25.22 5.51
CA ILE A 66 -31.83 -26.29 5.43
C ILE A 66 -30.77 -25.87 4.40
N TYR A 67 -29.51 -25.84 4.83
CA TYR A 67 -28.38 -25.46 3.98
C TYR A 67 -27.54 -26.68 3.60
N LEU A 68 -27.09 -26.69 2.35
CA LEU A 68 -26.09 -27.64 1.88
C LEU A 68 -24.72 -27.20 2.40
N LYS A 69 -24.06 -28.02 3.22
CA LYS A 69 -22.72 -27.71 3.75
C LYS A 69 -21.61 -28.08 2.78
N GLU A 70 -21.73 -29.25 2.16
CA GLU A 70 -20.66 -29.84 1.36
C GLU A 70 -21.20 -30.81 0.31
N VAL A 71 -20.55 -30.86 -0.85
CA VAL A 71 -20.70 -31.94 -1.83
C VAL A 71 -19.33 -32.46 -2.24
N SER A 72 -19.23 -33.78 -2.35
CA SER A 72 -18.02 -34.46 -2.81
C SER A 72 -18.31 -35.31 -4.05
N PHE A 73 -17.53 -35.10 -5.12
CA PHE A 73 -17.61 -35.85 -6.37
C PHE A 73 -16.37 -36.70 -6.58
N ARG A 74 -16.55 -37.95 -7.00
CA ARG A 74 -15.46 -38.83 -7.39
C ARG A 74 -15.34 -38.89 -8.92
N SER A 75 -14.14 -38.69 -9.42
CA SER A 75 -13.79 -38.76 -10.85
C SER A 75 -12.61 -39.71 -11.08
N LYS A 76 -12.53 -40.28 -12.28
CA LYS A 76 -11.35 -41.04 -12.77
C LYS A 76 -10.46 -40.18 -13.68
N ASP A 77 -10.88 -38.95 -13.98
CA ASP A 77 -10.14 -38.01 -14.81
C ASP A 77 -9.48 -36.92 -13.94
N PRO A 78 -8.18 -37.06 -13.61
CA PRO A 78 -7.46 -36.07 -12.82
C PRO A 78 -7.29 -34.72 -13.53
N ARG A 79 -7.17 -34.73 -14.86
CA ARG A 79 -6.90 -33.49 -15.63
C ARG A 79 -8.11 -32.59 -15.62
N HIS A 80 -9.27 -33.15 -15.98
CA HIS A 80 -10.52 -32.41 -15.96
C HIS A 80 -10.88 -31.92 -14.54
N THR A 81 -10.59 -32.74 -13.52
CA THR A 81 -10.78 -32.38 -12.11
C THR A 81 -10.00 -31.12 -11.74
N SER A 82 -8.69 -31.10 -12.04
CA SER A 82 -7.83 -29.95 -11.76
C SER A 82 -8.26 -28.70 -12.53
N GLU A 83 -8.62 -28.84 -13.81
CA GLU A 83 -9.10 -27.73 -14.65
C GLU A 83 -10.38 -27.10 -14.07
N VAL A 84 -11.38 -27.90 -13.72
CA VAL A 84 -12.64 -27.41 -13.15
C VAL A 84 -12.41 -26.72 -11.82
N VAL A 85 -11.60 -27.29 -10.93
CA VAL A 85 -11.28 -26.66 -9.63
C VAL A 85 -10.58 -25.33 -9.84
N GLN A 86 -9.64 -25.23 -10.78
CA GLN A 86 -9.00 -23.95 -11.11
C GLN A 86 -9.98 -22.92 -11.70
N LEU A 87 -10.90 -23.35 -12.56
CA LEU A 87 -11.94 -22.47 -13.11
C LEU A 87 -12.87 -21.94 -12.02
N ILE A 88 -13.32 -22.80 -11.09
CA ILE A 88 -14.17 -22.39 -9.96
C ILE A 88 -13.41 -21.44 -9.03
N LYS A 89 -12.15 -21.76 -8.69
CA LYS A 89 -11.30 -20.87 -7.87
C LYS A 89 -11.12 -19.49 -8.52
N THR A 90 -10.89 -19.45 -9.83
CA THR A 90 -10.73 -18.21 -10.60
C THR A 90 -12.03 -17.41 -10.64
N LEU A 91 -13.16 -18.07 -10.91
CA LEU A 91 -14.48 -17.44 -10.94
C LEU A 91 -14.81 -16.81 -9.58
N ARG A 92 -14.60 -17.55 -8.48
CA ARG A 92 -14.81 -17.06 -7.11
C ARG A 92 -13.94 -15.85 -6.81
N ARG A 93 -12.64 -15.93 -7.12
CA ARG A 93 -11.71 -14.82 -6.92
C ARG A 93 -12.18 -13.56 -7.66
N ASN A 94 -12.51 -13.69 -8.94
CA ASN A 94 -12.98 -12.57 -9.76
C ASN A 94 -14.27 -11.96 -9.22
N PHE A 95 -15.22 -12.80 -8.80
CA PHE A 95 -16.48 -12.35 -8.21
C PHE A 95 -16.25 -11.58 -6.89
N VAL A 96 -15.48 -12.15 -5.96
CA VAL A 96 -15.19 -11.51 -4.66
C VAL A 96 -14.48 -10.17 -4.87
N THR A 97 -13.49 -10.11 -5.76
CA THR A 97 -12.79 -8.85 -6.09
C THR A 97 -13.75 -7.81 -6.68
N ARG A 98 -14.62 -8.21 -7.62
CA ARG A 98 -15.60 -7.31 -8.26
C ARG A 98 -16.62 -6.77 -7.25
N GLU A 99 -17.16 -7.61 -6.39
CA GLU A 99 -18.13 -7.19 -5.37
C GLU A 99 -17.48 -6.33 -4.28
N SER A 100 -16.25 -6.65 -3.88
CA SER A 100 -15.46 -5.80 -2.96
C SER A 100 -15.23 -4.41 -3.56
N GLU A 101 -14.78 -4.34 -4.82
CA GLU A 101 -14.57 -3.06 -5.53
C GLU A 101 -15.86 -2.26 -5.68
N LYS A 102 -16.99 -2.94 -5.94
CA LYS A 102 -18.31 -2.31 -6.03
C LYS A 102 -18.78 -1.79 -4.67
N ALA A 103 -18.58 -2.54 -3.60
CA ALA A 103 -18.90 -2.13 -2.24
C ALA A 103 -18.04 -0.93 -1.81
N GLU A 104 -16.72 -0.97 -2.06
CA GLU A 104 -15.82 0.15 -1.81
C GLU A 104 -16.25 1.39 -2.57
N ARG A 105 -16.60 1.26 -3.86
CA ARG A 105 -17.12 2.39 -4.66
C ARG A 105 -18.43 2.95 -4.14
N ALA A 106 -19.31 2.11 -3.58
CA ALA A 106 -20.58 2.56 -3.01
C ALA A 106 -20.39 3.42 -1.76
N THR A 107 -19.28 3.27 -1.04
CA THR A 107 -18.96 4.09 0.16
C THR A 107 -18.30 5.43 -0.16
N LEU A 108 -18.09 5.77 -1.43
CA LEU A 108 -17.40 7.00 -1.82
C LEU A 108 -18.33 8.21 -1.73
N VAL A 109 -17.76 9.32 -1.25
CA VAL A 109 -18.42 10.63 -1.30
C VAL A 109 -18.39 11.15 -2.72
N SER A 110 -19.55 11.46 -3.28
CA SER A 110 -19.68 12.02 -4.64
C SER A 110 -18.85 13.30 -4.77
N GLN A 111 -17.94 13.32 -5.74
CA GLN A 111 -17.10 14.48 -6.05
C GLN A 111 -17.72 15.30 -7.19
N GLU A 112 -17.42 16.60 -7.22
CA GLU A 112 -17.72 17.42 -8.40
C GLU A 112 -16.88 16.99 -9.60
N LYS A 113 -17.36 17.30 -10.81
CA LYS A 113 -16.62 16.98 -12.03
C LYS A 113 -15.50 18.00 -12.25
N LEU A 114 -14.35 17.50 -12.68
CA LEU A 114 -13.23 18.35 -13.07
C LEU A 114 -13.59 19.24 -14.27
N VAL A 115 -13.38 20.54 -14.10
CA VAL A 115 -13.56 21.55 -15.13
C VAL A 115 -12.22 21.83 -15.79
N LEU A 116 -12.07 21.34 -17.02
CA LEU A 116 -10.84 21.49 -17.78
C LEU A 116 -10.58 22.96 -18.12
N ALA A 117 -9.32 23.37 -17.98
CA ALA A 117 -8.87 24.67 -18.44
C ALA A 117 -8.83 24.68 -19.98
N VAL A 118 -9.87 25.24 -20.61
CA VAL A 118 -9.93 25.39 -22.08
C VAL A 118 -9.12 26.63 -22.49
N ASN A 119 -8.16 26.44 -23.41
CA ASN A 119 -7.49 27.51 -24.18
C ASN A 119 -6.95 28.72 -23.39
N LYS A 120 -6.33 28.51 -22.23
CA LYS A 120 -5.45 29.53 -21.65
C LYS A 120 -3.98 29.20 -21.96
N TYR A 121 -3.18 30.25 -22.12
CA TYR A 121 -1.72 30.21 -22.26
C TYR A 121 -1.12 29.05 -21.43
N LYS A 122 -0.30 28.21 -22.08
CA LYS A 122 0.39 27.01 -21.55
C LYS A 122 -0.14 26.51 -20.19
N PRO A 123 -0.99 25.46 -20.16
CA PRO A 123 -1.45 24.85 -18.92
C PRO A 123 -0.29 24.56 -17.95
N ILE A 124 -0.56 24.71 -16.65
CA ILE A 124 0.41 24.38 -15.60
C ILE A 124 0.53 22.85 -15.60
N ARG A 125 1.70 22.34 -15.97
CA ARG A 125 1.93 20.90 -16.15
C ARG A 125 3.25 20.48 -15.54
N LEU A 126 3.28 19.28 -14.99
CA LEU A 126 4.48 18.60 -14.54
C LEU A 126 4.54 17.22 -15.21
N LEU A 127 5.64 16.96 -15.92
CA LEU A 127 5.80 15.82 -16.82
C LEU A 127 6.57 14.68 -16.17
N ASN A 128 6.47 13.49 -16.76
CA ASN A 128 7.27 12.30 -16.44
C ASN A 128 7.12 11.81 -14.99
N LEU A 129 5.91 11.90 -14.46
CA LEU A 129 5.60 11.55 -13.08
C LEU A 129 5.14 10.10 -12.96
N TRP A 130 5.66 9.39 -11.96
CA TRP A 130 5.05 8.18 -11.43
C TRP A 130 3.93 8.54 -10.46
N VAL A 131 3.01 7.60 -10.22
CA VAL A 131 1.87 7.79 -9.30
C VAL A 131 1.81 6.68 -8.27
N ARG A 132 1.47 7.03 -7.03
CA ARG A 132 1.11 6.10 -5.96
C ARG A 132 -0.26 6.51 -5.38
N PRO A 133 -1.18 5.57 -5.16
CA PRO A 133 -1.07 4.15 -5.49
C PRO A 133 -1.01 3.94 -7.01
N VAL A 134 -0.36 2.84 -7.42
CA VAL A 134 -0.23 2.49 -8.83
C VAL A 134 -1.58 2.06 -9.41
N PHE A 135 -1.83 2.41 -10.67
CA PHE A 135 -2.96 1.86 -11.41
C PHE A 135 -2.84 0.34 -11.51
N GLY A 136 -3.99 -0.35 -11.38
CA GLY A 136 -4.06 -1.79 -11.57
C GLY A 136 -3.94 -2.16 -13.05
N GLY A 137 -3.41 -3.35 -13.35
CA GLY A 137 -3.30 -3.88 -14.71
C GLY A 137 -2.04 -4.71 -14.92
N ARG A 138 -2.03 -5.53 -15.98
CA ARG A 138 -0.86 -6.36 -16.36
C ARG A 138 0.15 -5.64 -17.27
N GLY A 139 -0.09 -4.36 -17.58
CA GLY A 139 0.77 -3.58 -18.46
C GLY A 139 2.01 -3.03 -17.74
N ARG A 140 3.07 -2.73 -18.50
CA ARG A 140 4.22 -1.97 -18.00
C ARG A 140 3.74 -0.64 -17.41
N LYS A 141 4.32 -0.24 -16.28
CA LYS A 141 4.10 1.08 -15.66
C LYS A 141 4.46 2.18 -16.68
N LEU A 142 3.61 3.18 -16.79
CA LEU A 142 3.81 4.35 -17.64
C LEU A 142 3.97 5.59 -16.77
N SER A 143 4.90 6.46 -17.13
CA SER A 143 4.94 7.80 -16.55
C SER A 143 3.82 8.65 -17.17
N GLY A 144 3.32 9.59 -16.38
CA GLY A 144 2.21 10.44 -16.74
C GLY A 144 2.53 11.92 -16.58
N THR A 145 1.51 12.73 -16.80
CA THR A 145 1.55 14.18 -16.67
C THR A 145 0.48 14.62 -15.69
N LEU A 146 0.87 15.48 -14.74
CA LEU A 146 -0.04 16.17 -13.83
C LEU A 146 -0.33 17.56 -14.39
N GLU A 147 -1.61 17.87 -14.63
CA GLU A 147 -2.08 19.14 -15.14
C GLU A 147 -2.99 19.84 -14.13
N ALA A 148 -2.76 21.13 -13.87
CA ALA A 148 -3.69 21.92 -13.07
C ALA A 148 -4.77 22.54 -13.96
N HIS A 149 -6.02 22.44 -13.51
CA HIS A 149 -7.21 22.90 -14.21
C HIS A 149 -7.98 23.92 -13.36
N VAL A 150 -9.25 24.18 -13.71
CA VAL A 150 -10.00 25.27 -13.09
C VAL A 150 -10.28 24.99 -11.62
N ASN A 151 -10.71 23.78 -11.25
CA ASN A 151 -11.13 23.40 -9.89
C ASN A 151 -10.43 22.15 -9.35
N GLY A 152 -9.37 21.68 -10.02
CA GLY A 152 -8.66 20.47 -9.60
C GLY A 152 -7.42 20.20 -10.44
N LEU A 153 -6.79 19.07 -10.14
CA LEU A 153 -5.64 18.51 -10.86
C LEU A 153 -6.07 17.25 -11.61
N ARG A 154 -5.47 17.00 -12.77
CA ARG A 154 -5.61 15.74 -13.50
C ARG A 154 -4.26 15.12 -13.73
N TYR A 155 -4.09 13.89 -13.27
CA TYR A 155 -3.03 13.01 -13.73
C TYR A 155 -3.54 12.14 -14.87
N SER A 156 -2.74 12.00 -15.92
CA SER A 156 -3.03 11.07 -17.01
C SER A 156 -1.76 10.50 -17.63
N THR A 157 -1.82 9.24 -18.06
CA THR A 157 -0.79 8.61 -18.90
C THR A 157 -1.25 8.58 -20.37
N SER A 158 -0.47 7.92 -21.24
CA SER A 158 -0.90 7.66 -22.62
C SER A 158 -2.10 6.70 -22.70
N ARG A 159 -2.41 5.97 -21.62
CA ARG A 159 -3.57 5.08 -21.53
C ARG A 159 -4.80 5.85 -21.03
N PRO A 160 -5.95 5.80 -21.73
CA PRO A 160 -7.15 6.55 -21.35
C PRO A 160 -7.75 6.16 -19.99
N ASP A 161 -7.55 4.91 -19.56
CA ASP A 161 -8.02 4.32 -18.31
C ASP A 161 -7.12 4.64 -17.10
N GLU A 162 -5.88 5.08 -17.33
CA GLU A 162 -4.95 5.52 -16.27
C GLU A 162 -5.06 7.03 -16.06
N ARG A 163 -6.19 7.44 -15.47
CA ARG A 163 -6.48 8.84 -15.15
C ARG A 163 -6.99 8.99 -13.73
N VAL A 164 -6.54 10.05 -13.06
CA VAL A 164 -6.99 10.43 -11.70
C VAL A 164 -7.23 11.93 -11.68
N ASP A 165 -8.39 12.30 -11.14
CA ASP A 165 -8.77 13.69 -10.90
C ASP A 165 -8.74 13.94 -9.39
N ILE A 166 -8.08 15.02 -8.97
CA ILE A 166 -8.03 15.48 -7.58
C ILE A 166 -8.67 16.87 -7.52
N MET A 167 -9.84 16.95 -6.90
CA MET A 167 -10.56 18.22 -6.76
C MET A 167 -9.92 19.06 -5.65
N PHE A 168 -9.75 20.37 -5.87
CA PHE A 168 -9.14 21.26 -4.88
C PHE A 168 -9.90 21.24 -3.54
N VAL A 169 -11.23 21.20 -3.60
CA VAL A 169 -12.09 21.12 -2.40
C VAL A 169 -11.89 19.84 -1.57
N ASN A 170 -11.32 18.79 -2.16
CA ASN A 170 -11.08 17.52 -1.46
C ASN A 170 -9.64 17.37 -0.98
N ILE A 171 -8.75 18.33 -1.27
CA ILE A 171 -7.38 18.34 -0.75
C ILE A 171 -7.44 18.86 0.69
N LYS A 172 -7.01 18.02 1.64
CA LYS A 172 -6.83 18.41 3.04
C LYS A 172 -5.42 18.97 3.26
N HIS A 173 -4.41 18.25 2.77
CA HIS A 173 -3.01 18.68 2.81
C HIS A 173 -2.34 18.42 1.48
N ALA A 174 -1.48 19.34 1.06
CA ALA A 174 -0.61 19.19 -0.10
C ALA A 174 0.84 19.36 0.35
N PHE A 175 1.70 18.41 0.00
CA PHE A 175 3.12 18.43 0.37
C PHE A 175 3.99 18.46 -0.86
N PHE A 176 5.08 19.21 -0.79
CA PHE A 176 6.19 19.14 -1.73
C PHE A 176 7.45 18.75 -0.97
N GLN A 177 8.04 17.61 -1.33
CA GLN A 177 9.28 17.14 -0.72
C GLN A 177 10.36 16.96 -1.80
N PRO A 178 11.38 17.83 -1.82
CA PRO A 178 12.53 17.67 -2.72
C PRO A 178 13.39 16.48 -2.30
N ALA A 179 14.02 15.82 -3.26
CA ALA A 179 15.03 14.80 -2.97
C ALA A 179 16.28 15.43 -2.37
N GLU A 180 16.46 15.32 -1.05
CA GLU A 180 17.70 15.72 -0.39
C GLU A 180 18.61 14.51 -0.22
N LYS A 181 18.23 13.60 0.67
CA LYS A 181 18.91 12.32 0.92
C LYS A 181 18.11 11.14 0.35
N GLU A 182 16.87 11.38 -0.05
CA GLU A 182 15.97 10.40 -0.64
C GLU A 182 16.20 10.24 -2.14
N LEU A 183 15.74 9.11 -2.67
CA LEU A 183 15.84 8.77 -4.09
C LEU A 183 14.76 9.44 -4.94
N ILE A 184 13.76 10.08 -4.33
CA ILE A 184 12.59 10.62 -5.03
C ILE A 184 12.31 12.07 -4.64
N THR A 185 11.90 12.87 -5.64
CA THR A 185 11.24 14.17 -5.43
C THR A 185 9.75 13.96 -5.65
N LEU A 186 8.90 14.43 -4.74
CA LEU A 186 7.47 14.10 -4.74
C LEU A 186 6.55 15.30 -4.46
N LEU A 187 5.31 15.17 -4.94
CA LEU A 187 4.13 15.90 -4.50
C LEU A 187 3.17 14.91 -3.88
N HIS A 188 2.68 15.17 -2.68
CA HIS A 188 1.72 14.30 -1.99
C HIS A 188 0.44 15.07 -1.67
N PHE A 189 -0.71 14.46 -1.95
CA PHE A 189 -2.01 15.01 -1.63
C PHE A 189 -2.73 14.07 -0.67
N HIS A 190 -2.96 14.55 0.54
CA HIS A 190 -3.82 13.90 1.52
C HIS A 190 -5.23 14.50 1.42
N LEU A 191 -6.23 13.66 1.25
CA LEU A 191 -7.60 14.07 0.92
C LEU A 191 -8.54 13.98 2.12
N HIS A 192 -9.54 14.86 2.16
CA HIS A 192 -10.63 14.76 3.14
C HIS A 192 -11.39 13.43 2.97
N ASN A 193 -11.81 13.16 1.73
CA ASN A 193 -12.59 11.99 1.37
C ASN A 193 -11.80 11.06 0.46
N HIS A 194 -12.04 9.76 0.62
CA HIS A 194 -11.46 8.74 -0.24
C HIS A 194 -11.90 8.92 -1.69
N ILE A 195 -10.98 8.66 -2.61
CA ILE A 195 -11.25 8.54 -4.04
C ILE A 195 -10.75 7.18 -4.56
N MET A 196 -11.13 6.82 -5.77
CA MET A 196 -10.56 5.66 -6.47
C MET A 196 -9.38 6.09 -7.33
N VAL A 197 -8.27 5.37 -7.20
CA VAL A 197 -7.15 5.43 -8.12
C VAL A 197 -7.00 4.03 -8.73
N GLY A 198 -7.46 3.87 -9.96
CA GLY A 198 -7.68 2.55 -10.56
C GLY A 198 -8.66 1.72 -9.73
N ASN A 199 -8.17 0.64 -9.13
CA ASN A 199 -8.97 -0.27 -8.30
C ASN A 199 -8.71 -0.09 -6.80
N LYS A 200 -7.92 0.91 -6.40
CA LYS A 200 -7.59 1.16 -4.98
C LYS A 200 -8.35 2.38 -4.47
N LYS A 201 -9.11 2.20 -3.39
CA LYS A 201 -9.67 3.29 -2.60
C LYS A 201 -8.56 3.89 -1.72
N THR A 202 -8.35 5.20 -1.78
CA THR A 202 -7.27 5.87 -1.02
C THR A 202 -7.65 7.29 -0.62
N LYS A 203 -7.09 7.79 0.49
CA LYS A 203 -7.04 9.23 0.82
C LYS A 203 -5.73 9.87 0.37
N ASP A 204 -4.73 9.08 0.03
CA ASP A 204 -3.38 9.56 -0.25
C ASP A 204 -3.05 9.29 -1.72
N VAL A 205 -2.69 10.36 -2.43
CA VAL A 205 -2.25 10.30 -3.83
C VAL A 205 -0.95 11.06 -3.96
N GLN A 206 0.08 10.37 -4.43
CA GLN A 206 1.43 10.90 -4.57
C GLN A 206 1.89 10.84 -6.01
N PHE A 207 2.57 11.89 -6.46
CA PHE A 207 3.26 11.94 -7.74
C PHE A 207 4.74 12.18 -7.51
N TYR A 208 5.61 11.38 -8.14
CA TYR A 208 7.03 11.44 -7.85
C TYR A 208 7.91 11.18 -9.08
N VAL A 209 9.17 11.61 -8.99
CA VAL A 209 10.23 11.31 -9.94
C VAL A 209 11.42 10.73 -9.18
N GLU A 210 11.99 9.65 -9.72
CA GLU A 210 13.25 9.07 -9.23
C GLU A 210 14.44 9.90 -9.73
N VAL A 211 15.28 10.30 -8.78
CA VAL A 211 16.36 11.27 -8.98
C VAL A 211 17.72 10.58 -9.10
N MET A 212 17.83 9.33 -8.65
CA MET A 212 19.00 8.46 -8.82
C MET A 212 18.60 7.13 -9.47
N ASP A 213 19.51 6.50 -10.20
CA ASP A 213 19.30 5.18 -10.80
C ASP A 213 19.79 4.09 -9.82
N MET A 214 18.88 3.23 -9.33
CA MET A 214 19.21 2.13 -8.39
C MET A 214 20.27 1.16 -8.94
N VAL A 215 20.51 1.13 -10.26
CA VAL A 215 21.40 0.17 -10.90
C VAL A 215 22.89 0.53 -10.76
N GLN A 216 23.23 1.81 -10.56
CA GLN A 216 24.63 2.25 -10.53
C GLN A 216 25.36 1.91 -9.23
N THR A 217 24.65 1.71 -8.11
CA THR A 217 25.26 1.38 -6.80
C THR A 217 25.73 -0.08 -6.67
N ILE A 218 25.23 -1.00 -7.49
CA ILE A 218 25.60 -2.43 -7.42
C ILE A 218 26.92 -2.72 -8.15
N ARG A 219 27.33 -1.88 -9.11
CA ARG A 219 28.66 -2.00 -9.74
C ARG A 219 29.72 -1.33 -8.85
N GLY A 220 30.02 -1.99 -7.73
CA GLY A 220 31.16 -1.71 -6.83
C GLY A 220 32.53 -1.96 -7.46
N GLY A 221 32.76 -1.48 -8.68
CA GLY A 221 34.10 -1.37 -9.23
C GLY A 221 34.79 -0.17 -8.59
N LYS A 222 36.03 -0.32 -8.14
CA LYS A 222 36.88 0.79 -7.67
C LYS A 222 36.99 1.84 -8.78
N ARG A 223 36.12 2.85 -8.78
CA ARG A 223 36.22 4.01 -9.65
C ARG A 223 37.09 5.05 -8.96
N SER A 224 37.95 5.68 -9.73
CA SER A 224 38.94 6.64 -9.25
C SER A 224 38.31 8.02 -9.34
N ALA A 225 38.21 8.75 -8.23
CA ALA A 225 37.64 10.11 -8.15
C ALA A 225 38.30 11.17 -9.08
N TYR A 226 39.32 10.78 -9.84
CA TYR A 226 40.00 11.59 -10.85
C TYR A 226 39.79 11.10 -12.29
N ASP A 227 38.90 10.12 -12.50
CA ASP A 227 38.50 9.66 -13.81
C ASP A 227 37.56 10.70 -14.44
N PRO A 228 37.91 11.31 -15.59
CA PRO A 228 37.06 12.27 -16.28
C PRO A 228 35.64 11.76 -16.53
N ASP A 229 35.48 10.45 -16.80
CA ASP A 229 34.19 9.83 -17.07
C ASP A 229 33.28 9.80 -15.82
N GLU A 230 33.86 9.62 -14.63
CA GLU A 230 33.14 9.61 -13.35
C GLU A 230 32.70 11.03 -12.96
N ILE A 231 33.58 12.02 -13.15
CA ILE A 231 33.27 13.43 -12.89
C ILE A 231 32.15 13.91 -13.83
N GLU A 232 32.16 13.50 -15.09
CA GLU A 232 31.10 13.83 -16.05
C GLU A 232 29.76 13.15 -15.70
N GLU A 233 29.79 11.90 -15.21
CA GLU A 233 28.59 11.20 -14.73
C GLU A 233 27.99 11.90 -13.49
N GLU A 234 28.81 12.27 -12.51
CA GLU A 234 28.39 13.01 -11.31
C GLU A 234 27.81 14.40 -11.66
N GLN A 235 28.41 15.10 -12.62
CA GLN A 235 27.87 16.38 -13.11
C GLN A 235 26.50 16.21 -13.77
N ARG A 236 26.32 15.20 -14.63
CA ARG A 236 25.02 14.91 -15.26
C ARG A 236 23.95 14.56 -14.23
N GLU A 237 24.29 13.81 -13.18
CA GLU A 237 23.37 13.50 -12.08
C GLU A 237 22.96 14.76 -11.32
N ARG A 238 23.93 15.61 -10.99
CA ARG A 238 23.67 16.89 -10.30
C ARG A 238 22.79 17.81 -11.14
N GLU A 239 23.05 17.93 -12.44
CA GLU A 239 22.23 18.72 -13.36
C GLU A 239 20.81 18.17 -13.47
N ARG A 240 20.65 16.85 -13.55
CA ARG A 240 19.35 16.19 -13.57
C ARG A 240 18.57 16.45 -12.28
N LYS A 241 19.20 16.29 -11.11
CA LYS A 241 18.60 16.55 -9.80
C LYS A 241 18.14 18.00 -9.68
N ASN A 242 18.99 18.95 -10.08
CA ASN A 242 18.66 20.38 -10.07
C ASN A 242 17.51 20.70 -11.02
N LYS A 243 17.50 20.12 -12.22
CA LYS A 243 16.40 20.30 -13.18
C LYS A 243 15.07 19.79 -12.62
N ILE A 244 15.04 18.59 -12.04
CA ILE A 244 13.83 18.04 -11.41
C ILE A 244 13.35 18.94 -10.28
N LYS A 245 14.25 19.40 -9.40
CA LYS A 245 13.91 20.33 -8.32
C LYS A 245 13.28 21.62 -8.86
N MET A 246 13.88 22.22 -9.89
CA MET A 246 13.35 23.44 -10.52
C MET A 246 11.99 23.21 -11.18
N ASP A 247 11.79 22.09 -11.88
CA ASP A 247 10.53 21.77 -12.55
C ASP A 247 9.38 21.62 -11.52
N PHE A 248 9.62 20.92 -10.41
CA PHE A 248 8.66 20.80 -9.31
C PHE A 248 8.40 22.15 -8.64
N GLN A 249 9.44 22.92 -8.30
CA GLN A 249 9.27 24.23 -7.68
C GLN A 249 8.47 25.19 -8.56
N ASN A 250 8.74 25.20 -9.86
CA ASN A 250 8.00 26.01 -10.83
C ASN A 250 6.53 25.59 -10.90
N PHE A 251 6.24 24.29 -10.85
CA PHE A 251 4.87 23.78 -10.80
C PHE A 251 4.16 24.20 -9.50
N VAL A 252 4.79 23.96 -8.35
CA VAL A 252 4.29 24.33 -7.01
C VAL A 252 3.96 25.81 -6.93
N ASN A 253 4.89 26.67 -7.35
CA ASN A 253 4.69 28.13 -7.32
C ASN A 253 3.49 28.55 -8.18
N ARG A 254 3.37 28.02 -9.40
CA ARG A 254 2.24 28.34 -10.29
C ARG A 254 0.90 27.82 -9.78
N VAL A 255 0.88 26.69 -9.07
CA VAL A 255 -0.34 26.16 -8.44
C VAL A 255 -0.71 26.97 -7.20
N ASN A 256 0.26 27.38 -6.38
CA ASN A 256 0.01 28.31 -5.27
C ASN A 256 -0.56 29.64 -5.77
N ASP A 257 -0.05 30.21 -6.87
CA ASP A 257 -0.62 31.40 -7.50
C ASP A 257 -2.08 31.20 -7.94
N LEU A 258 -2.41 29.99 -8.41
CA LEU A 258 -3.78 29.61 -8.78
C LEU A 258 -4.68 29.52 -7.54
N TRP A 259 -4.21 28.90 -6.46
CA TRP A 259 -4.93 28.81 -5.18
C TRP A 259 -5.08 30.15 -4.46
N GLY A 260 -4.17 31.11 -4.70
CA GLY A 260 -4.29 32.48 -4.22
C GLY A 260 -5.45 33.28 -4.83
N GLN A 261 -6.12 32.77 -5.86
CA GLN A 261 -7.29 33.44 -6.44
C GLN A 261 -8.46 33.53 -5.45
N PRO A 262 -9.27 34.61 -5.48
CA PRO A 262 -10.35 34.83 -4.51
C PRO A 262 -11.33 33.66 -4.35
N ARG A 263 -11.56 32.89 -5.43
CA ARG A 263 -12.46 31.73 -5.42
C ARG A 263 -11.99 30.56 -4.56
N PHE A 264 -10.67 30.46 -4.31
CA PHE A 264 -10.05 29.36 -3.55
C PHE A 264 -9.49 29.80 -2.20
N LYS A 265 -9.54 31.10 -1.90
CA LYS A 265 -9.02 31.66 -0.65
C LYS A 265 -9.63 31.01 0.60
N GLY A 266 -10.88 30.56 0.55
CA GLY A 266 -11.55 29.87 1.65
C GLY A 266 -11.12 28.41 1.86
N LEU A 267 -10.35 27.82 0.94
CA LEU A 267 -9.84 26.45 1.08
C LEU A 267 -8.49 26.38 1.81
N HIS A 268 -7.81 27.53 2.00
CA HIS A 268 -6.51 27.60 2.67
C HIS A 268 -5.47 26.60 2.11
N LEU A 269 -5.46 26.41 0.78
CA LEU A 269 -4.55 25.48 0.13
C LEU A 269 -3.17 26.10 -0.08
N GLU A 270 -2.15 25.39 0.37
CA GLU A 270 -0.75 25.66 0.11
C GLU A 270 0.05 24.36 0.10
N PHE A 271 1.22 24.39 -0.55
CA PHE A 271 2.17 23.29 -0.46
C PHE A 271 3.04 23.46 0.79
N ASP A 272 2.88 22.53 1.73
CA ASP A 272 3.72 22.40 2.92
C ASP A 272 5.00 21.62 2.58
N GLN A 273 6.09 21.90 3.29
CA GLN A 273 7.39 21.24 3.09
C GLN A 273 7.88 20.63 4.41
N PRO A 274 8.30 19.35 4.40
CA PRO A 274 8.82 18.72 5.62
C PRO A 274 10.11 19.38 6.12
N PHE A 275 10.16 19.72 7.41
CA PHE A 275 11.31 20.26 8.11
C PHE A 275 12.26 19.13 8.50
N ARG A 276 13.11 18.71 7.55
CA ARG A 276 14.00 17.57 7.71
C ARG A 276 14.84 17.61 9.01
N GLU A 277 15.29 18.79 9.40
CA GLU A 277 16.15 18.99 10.58
C GLU A 277 15.45 18.62 11.90
N LEU A 278 14.12 18.66 11.93
CA LEU A 278 13.28 18.25 13.06
C LEU A 278 12.83 16.79 12.95
N GLY A 279 13.26 16.07 11.92
CA GLY A 279 12.84 14.69 11.69
C GLY A 279 13.53 13.70 12.63
N PHE A 280 12.86 12.60 12.92
CA PHE A 280 13.33 11.55 13.80
C PHE A 280 12.98 10.16 13.25
N HIS A 281 13.69 9.14 13.71
CA HIS A 281 13.39 7.75 13.34
C HIS A 281 12.38 7.12 14.31
N GLY A 282 11.50 6.30 13.78
CA GLY A 282 10.54 5.52 14.56
C GLY A 282 9.83 4.47 13.70
N VAL A 283 9.01 3.64 14.33
CA VAL A 283 8.28 2.54 13.67
C VAL A 283 6.78 2.87 13.74
N PRO A 284 6.23 3.61 12.75
CA PRO A 284 4.79 3.91 12.71
C PRO A 284 3.93 2.72 12.28
N HIS A 285 4.56 1.74 11.60
CA HIS A 285 3.90 0.57 11.04
C HIS A 285 4.70 -0.70 11.35
N LYS A 286 5.36 -1.30 10.35
CA LYS A 286 6.12 -2.55 10.51
C LYS A 286 7.64 -2.37 10.43
N ALA A 287 8.11 -1.23 9.95
CA ALA A 287 9.52 -0.95 9.71
C ALA A 287 9.88 0.44 10.23
N SER A 288 11.17 0.61 10.54
CA SER A 288 11.71 1.92 10.91
C SER A 288 11.66 2.86 9.71
N ALA A 289 11.11 4.04 9.92
CA ALA A 289 10.98 5.09 8.92
C ALA A 289 11.46 6.43 9.52
N PHE A 290 11.77 7.38 8.64
CA PHE A 290 12.16 8.74 9.05
C PHE A 290 10.92 9.65 8.99
N LEU A 291 10.38 9.98 10.15
CA LEU A 291 9.22 10.85 10.29
C LEU A 291 9.68 12.30 10.34
N VAL A 292 8.94 13.18 9.67
CA VAL A 292 9.34 14.58 9.53
C VAL A 292 8.15 15.49 9.85
N PRO A 293 8.30 16.43 10.79
CA PRO A 293 7.33 17.48 10.99
C PRO A 293 7.21 18.42 9.78
N THR A 294 6.05 18.99 9.60
CA THR A 294 5.72 20.06 8.65
C THR A 294 5.06 21.21 9.43
N SER A 295 4.56 22.25 8.77
CA SER A 295 3.90 23.35 9.48
C SER A 295 2.64 22.90 10.23
N SER A 296 1.94 21.88 9.73
CA SER A 296 0.61 21.48 10.23
C SER A 296 0.45 19.97 10.43
N CYS A 297 1.45 19.17 10.05
CA CYS A 297 1.40 17.71 10.09
C CYS A 297 2.71 17.07 10.58
N LEU A 298 2.63 15.84 11.08
CA LEU A 298 3.74 14.90 11.13
C LEU A 298 3.59 13.88 10.01
N VAL A 299 4.61 13.68 9.18
CA VAL A 299 4.49 12.89 7.95
C VAL A 299 5.61 11.86 7.75
N GLU A 300 5.28 10.79 7.01
CA GLU A 300 6.20 9.87 6.35
C GLU A 300 5.66 9.66 4.93
N LEU A 301 6.38 10.16 3.92
CA LEU A 301 5.91 10.25 2.53
C LEU A 301 6.80 9.46 1.56
N ILE A 302 7.89 8.84 2.02
CA ILE A 302 8.87 8.21 1.14
C ILE A 302 8.48 6.77 0.85
N GLU A 303 8.12 6.05 1.89
CA GLU A 303 7.71 4.66 1.83
C GLU A 303 6.20 4.51 1.98
N THR A 304 5.70 3.32 1.65
CA THR A 304 4.27 2.99 1.81
C THR A 304 4.13 1.89 2.86
N PRO A 305 3.13 1.95 3.74
CA PRO A 305 2.03 2.91 3.76
C PRO A 305 2.45 4.30 4.26
N PHE A 306 1.90 5.34 3.61
CA PHE A 306 2.17 6.73 3.97
C PHE A 306 1.56 7.07 5.33
N LEU A 307 2.22 7.96 6.06
CA LEU A 307 1.70 8.51 7.30
C LEU A 307 1.46 10.01 7.14
N VAL A 308 0.25 10.46 7.46
CA VAL A 308 -0.10 11.89 7.54
C VAL A 308 -0.94 12.11 8.79
N ILE A 309 -0.35 12.74 9.80
CA ILE A 309 -1.00 13.09 11.07
C ILE A 309 -1.22 14.59 11.07
N THR A 310 -2.47 15.03 11.08
CA THR A 310 -2.82 16.45 11.19
C THR A 310 -2.74 16.90 12.65
N LEU A 311 -1.88 17.87 12.95
CA LEU A 311 -1.61 18.30 14.32
C LEU A 311 -2.85 18.88 15.01
N SER A 312 -3.69 19.62 14.28
CA SER A 312 -4.92 20.19 14.83
C SER A 312 -5.98 19.16 15.25
N GLU A 313 -5.84 17.90 14.81
CA GLU A 313 -6.72 16.78 15.17
C GLU A 313 -6.20 15.96 16.35
N VAL A 314 -4.98 16.24 16.82
CA VAL A 314 -4.39 15.62 18.00
C VAL A 314 -4.99 16.23 19.26
N GLU A 315 -5.39 15.37 20.18
CA GLU A 315 -5.89 15.75 21.51
C GLU A 315 -4.72 15.80 22.51
N ILE A 316 -3.99 14.69 22.66
CA ILE A 316 -2.80 14.60 23.49
C ILE A 316 -1.77 13.65 22.85
N VAL A 317 -0.54 13.72 23.34
CA VAL A 317 0.50 12.74 23.09
C VAL A 317 0.93 12.09 24.41
N ASN A 318 1.12 10.78 24.44
CA ASN A 318 1.77 10.11 25.57
C ASN A 318 3.08 9.49 25.09
N LEU A 319 4.18 9.86 25.74
CA LEU A 319 5.49 9.29 25.50
C LEU A 319 5.68 8.11 26.46
N GLU A 320 5.57 6.90 25.93
CA GLU A 320 5.56 5.67 26.69
C GLU A 320 6.95 5.03 26.76
N ARG A 321 7.19 4.26 27.82
CA ARG A 321 8.48 3.59 28.09
C ARG A 321 9.65 4.56 28.28
N ILE A 322 9.37 5.80 28.73
CA ILE A 322 10.42 6.71 29.17
C ILE A 322 10.92 6.24 30.55
N GLY A 323 12.23 6.05 30.68
CA GLY A 323 12.86 5.66 31.93
C GLY A 323 14.38 5.50 31.80
N LEU A 324 15.06 5.49 32.94
CA LEU A 324 16.52 5.34 33.01
C LEU A 324 16.96 3.99 32.38
N GLY A 325 17.90 4.05 31.44
CA GLY A 325 18.49 2.87 30.79
C GLY A 325 17.75 2.37 29.54
N GLN A 326 16.58 2.94 29.21
CA GLN A 326 15.89 2.62 27.96
C GLN A 326 16.57 3.32 26.77
N LYS A 327 16.87 2.55 25.72
CA LYS A 327 17.47 3.09 24.48
C LYS A 327 16.42 3.68 23.55
N ASN A 328 15.19 3.18 23.62
CA ASN A 328 14.09 3.58 22.78
C ASN A 328 12.84 3.80 23.65
N PHE A 329 11.94 4.65 23.18
CA PHE A 329 10.63 4.89 23.77
C PHE A 329 9.55 4.82 22.67
N ASP A 330 8.27 4.83 23.04
CA ASP A 330 7.16 4.89 22.09
C ASP A 330 6.39 6.19 22.23
N MET A 331 5.68 6.56 21.18
CA MET A 331 4.79 7.71 21.18
C MET A 331 3.39 7.28 20.78
N ALA A 332 2.42 7.51 21.66
CA ALA A 332 1.00 7.29 21.43
C ALA A 332 0.32 8.64 21.17
N ILE A 333 -0.28 8.79 19.99
CA ILE A 333 -0.97 10.01 19.56
C ILE A 333 -2.47 9.75 19.63
N VAL A 334 -3.12 10.43 20.58
CA VAL A 334 -4.57 10.36 20.78
C VAL A 334 -5.23 11.49 19.98
N PHE A 335 -6.28 11.16 19.24
CA PHE A 335 -7.01 12.14 18.43
C PHE A 335 -8.23 12.68 19.16
N LYS A 336 -8.67 13.88 18.78
CA LYS A 336 -9.91 14.51 19.28
C LYS A 336 -11.17 13.69 19.01
N ASP A 337 -11.16 12.89 17.94
CA ASP A 337 -12.19 11.89 17.68
C ASP A 337 -11.82 10.59 18.41
N PHE A 338 -12.38 10.37 19.60
CA PHE A 338 -12.10 9.16 20.41
C PHE A 338 -12.60 7.85 19.79
N LYS A 339 -13.38 7.90 18.70
CA LYS A 339 -13.73 6.71 17.91
C LYS A 339 -12.59 6.28 16.98
N ARG A 340 -11.63 7.16 16.73
CA ARG A 340 -10.42 6.86 15.96
C ARG A 340 -9.41 6.18 16.88
N ASN A 341 -8.85 5.07 16.40
CA ASN A 341 -7.76 4.39 17.09
C ASN A 341 -6.55 5.30 17.27
N VAL A 342 -5.88 5.17 18.41
CA VAL A 342 -4.61 5.82 18.73
C VAL A 342 -3.57 5.46 17.67
N MET A 343 -2.81 6.45 17.20
CA MET A 343 -1.67 6.22 16.32
C MET A 343 -0.42 6.01 17.17
N ARG A 344 0.25 4.87 16.98
CA ARG A 344 1.49 4.55 17.69
C ARG A 344 2.69 4.70 16.77
N ILE A 345 3.76 5.26 17.31
CA ILE A 345 5.08 5.30 16.69
C ILE A 345 6.04 4.66 17.69
N ASP A 346 6.44 3.43 17.41
CA ASP A 346 7.21 2.64 18.34
C ASP A 346 8.73 2.80 18.11
N SER A 347 9.53 2.40 19.09
CA SER A 347 10.99 2.29 18.97
C SER A 347 11.70 3.57 18.52
N ILE A 348 11.27 4.73 19.02
CA ILE A 348 11.92 6.02 18.79
C ILE A 348 13.21 6.08 19.62
N PRO A 349 14.38 6.42 19.04
CA PRO A 349 15.62 6.54 19.81
C PRO A 349 15.50 7.58 20.92
N SER A 350 15.96 7.26 22.13
CA SER A 350 15.90 8.15 23.30
C SER A 350 16.65 9.46 23.09
N THR A 351 17.61 9.51 22.15
CA THR A 351 18.29 10.75 21.76
C THR A 351 17.38 11.78 21.09
N SER A 352 16.18 11.38 20.64
CA SER A 352 15.20 12.27 19.98
C SER A 352 14.13 12.79 20.96
N VAL A 353 14.16 12.37 22.22
CA VAL A 353 13.09 12.67 23.19
C VAL A 353 12.97 14.17 23.44
N ASP A 354 14.07 14.86 23.71
CA ASP A 354 14.08 16.29 24.02
C ASP A 354 13.61 17.13 22.82
N SER A 355 14.09 16.78 21.61
CA SER A 355 13.65 17.45 20.38
C SER A 355 12.16 17.24 20.07
N ILE A 356 11.61 16.06 20.42
CA ILE A 356 10.18 15.78 20.24
C ILE A 356 9.35 16.57 21.26
N LYS A 357 9.79 16.65 22.53
CA LYS A 357 9.13 17.46 23.56
C LYS A 357 9.09 18.94 23.18
N GLU A 358 10.22 19.51 22.76
CA GLU A 358 10.30 20.90 22.29
C GLU A 358 9.38 21.17 21.08
N TRP A 359 9.30 20.22 20.16
CA TRP A 359 8.39 20.29 19.02
C TRP A 359 6.91 20.25 19.45
N LEU A 360 6.54 19.36 20.38
CA LEU A 360 5.18 19.27 20.92
C LEU A 360 4.79 20.56 21.66
N ASP A 361 5.70 21.13 22.46
CA ASP A 361 5.49 22.42 23.13
C ASP A 361 5.29 23.57 22.12
N THR A 362 6.12 23.62 21.08
CA THR A 362 6.03 24.65 20.02
C THR A 362 4.71 24.56 19.23
N THR A 363 4.12 23.37 19.16
CA THR A 363 2.86 23.12 18.45
C THR A 363 1.63 23.16 19.36
N ASP A 364 1.80 23.51 20.64
CA ASP A 364 0.73 23.59 21.65
C ASP A 364 -0.02 22.24 21.81
N ILE A 365 0.72 21.13 21.71
CA ILE A 365 0.18 19.78 21.92
C ILE A 365 0.62 19.32 23.30
N LYS A 366 -0.35 19.15 24.21
CA LYS A 366 -0.08 18.62 25.54
C LYS A 366 0.45 17.19 25.44
N TYR A 367 1.57 16.93 26.11
CA TYR A 367 2.12 15.59 26.24
C TYR A 367 2.26 15.13 27.68
N TYR A 368 2.28 13.81 27.84
CA TYR A 368 2.51 13.09 29.10
C TYR A 368 3.65 12.08 28.93
N GLU A 369 4.19 11.61 30.04
CA GLU A 369 5.27 10.61 30.07
C GLU A 369 4.83 9.42 30.91
N SER A 370 5.00 8.21 30.38
CA SER A 370 4.62 6.98 31.04
C SER A 370 5.77 5.98 31.01
N ARG A 371 5.97 5.26 32.12
CA ARG A 371 7.00 4.21 32.21
C ARG A 371 6.60 2.91 31.49
N LEU A 372 5.31 2.70 31.27
CA LEU A 372 4.71 1.51 30.66
C LEU A 372 3.83 1.90 29.46
N ASN A 373 3.51 0.93 28.61
CA ASN A 373 2.53 1.11 27.55
C ASN A 373 1.10 1.04 28.12
N MET A 374 0.23 1.93 27.65
CA MET A 374 -1.17 1.99 28.10
C MET A 374 -2.07 1.08 27.27
N ASN A 375 -3.14 0.57 27.89
CA ASN A 375 -4.25 -0.07 27.17
C ASN A 375 -5.21 0.99 26.62
N TRP A 376 -4.79 1.68 25.56
CA TRP A 376 -5.57 2.75 24.93
C TRP A 376 -6.99 2.36 24.51
N PRO A 377 -7.25 1.16 23.95
CA PRO A 377 -8.61 0.73 23.65
C PRO A 377 -9.53 0.75 24.88
N ALA A 378 -9.05 0.25 26.02
CA ALA A 378 -9.84 0.27 27.26
C ALA A 378 -10.04 1.71 27.77
N VAL A 379 -8.98 2.53 27.76
CA VAL A 379 -9.05 3.94 28.18
C VAL A 379 -10.05 4.73 27.34
N LEU A 380 -9.93 4.67 26.01
CA LEU A 380 -10.83 5.40 25.10
C LEU A 380 -12.26 4.89 25.17
N LYS A 381 -12.46 3.59 25.41
CA LYS A 381 -13.80 3.03 25.62
C LYS A 381 -14.45 3.64 26.87
N THR A 382 -13.76 3.64 28.01
CA THR A 382 -14.26 4.27 29.25
C THR A 382 -14.61 5.74 29.05
N ILE A 383 -13.76 6.50 28.34
CA ILE A 383 -14.03 7.92 28.03
C ILE A 383 -15.24 8.08 27.11
N THR A 384 -15.41 7.19 26.13
CA THR A 384 -16.52 7.26 25.17
C THR A 384 -17.85 6.85 25.81
N ASP A 385 -17.82 5.91 26.77
CA ASP A 385 -18.99 5.41 27.49
C ASP A 385 -19.51 6.44 28.51
N ASP A 386 -18.62 7.17 29.22
CA ASP A 386 -19.01 8.26 30.13
C ASP A 386 -18.03 9.47 30.06
N PRO A 387 -18.25 10.39 29.10
CA PRO A 387 -17.40 11.58 28.95
C PRO A 387 -17.48 12.55 30.13
N GLN A 388 -18.60 12.60 30.87
CA GLN A 388 -18.77 13.55 31.96
C GLN A 388 -17.96 13.10 33.18
N ALA A 389 -18.02 11.81 33.52
CA ALA A 389 -17.20 11.26 34.59
C ALA A 389 -15.70 11.43 34.32
N PHE A 390 -15.27 11.33 33.06
CA PHE A 390 -13.88 11.62 32.68
C PHE A 390 -13.47 13.05 33.04
N ILE A 391 -14.30 14.05 32.72
CA ILE A 391 -14.03 15.46 33.03
C ILE A 391 -14.04 15.69 34.55
N ASP A 392 -15.04 15.16 35.24
CA ASP A 392 -15.22 15.35 36.69
C ASP A 392 -14.05 14.73 37.50
N ASN A 393 -13.44 13.66 36.98
CA ASN A 393 -12.28 12.99 37.56
C ASN A 393 -10.92 13.60 37.15
N GLY A 394 -10.90 14.81 36.57
CA GLY A 394 -9.67 15.51 36.23
C GLY A 394 -9.11 15.21 34.83
N GLY A 395 -9.90 14.57 33.96
CA GLY A 395 -9.56 14.36 32.56
C GLY A 395 -8.27 13.55 32.39
N TRP A 396 -7.30 14.10 31.65
CA TRP A 396 -6.04 13.45 31.34
C TRP A 396 -5.02 13.43 32.50
N GLU A 397 -5.36 13.98 33.67
CA GLU A 397 -4.42 14.10 34.80
C GLU A 397 -3.98 12.74 35.37
N PHE A 398 -4.75 11.66 35.16
CA PHE A 398 -4.33 10.31 35.55
C PHE A 398 -3.04 9.83 34.85
N LEU A 399 -2.63 10.47 33.74
CA LEU A 399 -1.35 10.21 33.07
C LEU A 399 -0.17 10.92 33.73
N ASN A 400 -0.42 11.88 34.62
CA ASN A 400 0.61 12.63 35.32
C ASN A 400 1.06 11.89 36.59
N LEU A 401 1.77 10.77 36.41
CA LEU A 401 2.20 9.89 37.50
C LEU A 401 3.19 10.57 38.49
N GLU A 402 3.86 11.65 38.10
CA GLU A 402 4.75 12.41 38.99
C GLU A 402 4.00 13.29 40.01
N ALA A 403 2.73 13.63 39.76
CA ALA A 403 1.93 14.41 40.71
C ALA A 403 1.47 13.56 41.91
N THR A 404 1.35 12.24 41.74
CA THR A 404 0.93 11.31 42.80
C THR A 404 2.09 10.79 43.67
N ASP A 405 3.34 10.84 43.19
CA ASP A 405 4.50 10.32 43.93
C ASP A 405 5.16 11.36 44.86
N SER A 406 4.65 12.61 44.88
CA SER A 406 5.18 13.70 45.73
C SER A 406 4.41 13.91 47.04
N ASP A 407 3.32 13.18 47.30
CA ASP A 407 2.46 13.38 48.49
C ASP A 407 2.09 12.08 49.22
N SER A 408 2.80 10.97 48.97
CA SER A 408 2.57 9.71 49.69
C SER A 408 3.86 9.05 50.19
N GLU A 409 4.66 9.81 50.93
CA GLU A 409 5.43 9.23 52.03
C GLU A 409 4.74 9.57 53.35
N GLU A 410 4.39 8.51 54.10
CA GLU A 410 3.81 8.45 55.43
C GLU A 410 2.29 8.21 55.52
N THR A 411 1.96 7.05 56.11
CA THR A 411 0.69 6.59 56.73
C THR A 411 -0.43 6.03 55.85
N SER A 412 -0.50 4.70 55.74
CA SER A 412 -1.45 3.92 56.55
C SER A 412 -1.30 2.41 56.33
N GLU A 413 -0.92 1.75 57.42
CA GLU A 413 -1.09 0.32 57.70
C GLU A 413 -2.57 -0.09 57.64
N ASP A 414 -2.80 -1.36 57.29
CA ASP A 414 -4.00 -2.17 57.56
C ASP A 414 -5.35 -1.73 56.97
N THR A 415 -5.75 -2.38 55.87
CA THR A 415 -7.10 -2.96 55.79
C THR A 415 -7.11 -4.19 54.88
N ASP A 416 -6.75 -5.34 55.45
CA ASP A 416 -7.23 -6.64 54.98
C ASP A 416 -8.77 -6.68 55.11
N GLN A 417 -9.48 -6.63 53.99
CA GLN A 417 -10.86 -7.11 53.92
C GLN A 417 -11.06 -7.99 52.70
N GLU A 418 -11.11 -9.29 52.99
CA GLU A 418 -11.69 -10.35 52.18
C GLU A 418 -13.00 -9.90 51.52
N SER A 419 -13.09 -10.01 50.20
CA SER A 419 -14.36 -10.06 49.49
C SER A 419 -14.36 -11.26 48.56
N GLU A 420 -14.74 -12.38 49.19
CA GLU A 420 -15.54 -13.49 48.68
C GLU A 420 -15.49 -13.81 47.18
N SER A 421 -14.80 -14.92 46.90
CA SER A 421 -15.02 -15.76 45.76
C SER A 421 -16.47 -16.27 45.70
N LEU A 422 -17.19 -15.96 44.61
CA LEU A 422 -18.29 -16.80 44.12
C LEU A 422 -18.08 -17.05 42.63
N VAL A 423 -17.77 -18.32 42.35
CA VAL A 423 -17.68 -18.95 41.06
C VAL A 423 -19.06 -19.02 40.39
N GLU A 424 -19.17 -18.52 39.15
CA GLU A 424 -20.00 -19.18 38.15
C GLU A 424 -19.18 -19.36 36.87
N SER A 425 -18.95 -20.63 36.59
CA SER A 425 -18.28 -21.21 35.44
C SER A 425 -19.15 -21.09 34.19
N GLU A 426 -18.67 -20.38 33.17
CA GLU A 426 -19.01 -20.66 31.79
C GLU A 426 -17.71 -21.00 31.05
N ASP A 427 -17.58 -22.28 30.73
CA ASP A 427 -16.53 -22.84 29.89
C ASP A 427 -16.68 -22.30 28.47
N GLU A 428 -15.85 -21.34 28.09
CA GLU A 428 -15.51 -21.11 26.68
C GLU A 428 -14.04 -21.50 26.48
N GLU A 429 -13.86 -22.74 26.02
CA GLU A 429 -12.59 -23.24 25.51
C GLU A 429 -12.17 -22.39 24.30
N GLU A 430 -11.31 -21.38 24.52
CA GLU A 430 -10.49 -20.82 23.45
C GLU A 430 -9.44 -21.86 23.05
N GLU A 431 -9.83 -22.77 22.16
CA GLU A 431 -8.90 -23.54 21.35
C GLU A 431 -8.05 -22.56 20.53
N ASN A 432 -6.84 -22.30 21.03
CA ASN A 432 -5.74 -21.71 20.28
C ASN A 432 -5.36 -22.68 19.14
N SER A 433 -6.10 -22.63 18.03
CA SER A 433 -5.72 -23.31 16.81
C SER A 433 -4.65 -22.45 16.12
N GLU A 434 -3.39 -22.80 16.38
CA GLU A 434 -2.24 -22.46 15.55
C GLU A 434 -2.58 -22.83 14.10
N GLU A 435 -2.96 -21.84 13.28
CA GLU A 435 -3.07 -22.02 11.83
C GLU A 435 -1.66 -22.18 11.27
N ASP A 436 -1.28 -23.45 11.11
CA ASP A 436 -0.17 -23.93 10.28
C ASP A 436 -0.40 -23.43 8.84
N SER A 437 0.15 -22.25 8.55
CA SER A 437 0.27 -21.75 7.20
C SER A 437 1.36 -22.58 6.50
N GLU A 438 0.97 -23.72 5.95
CA GLU A 438 1.72 -24.39 4.89
C GLU A 438 1.78 -23.45 3.68
N GLU A 439 2.70 -22.49 3.73
CA GLU A 439 3.28 -21.88 2.55
C GLU A 439 3.91 -23.03 1.75
N GLU A 440 3.26 -23.42 0.64
CA GLU A 440 3.96 -24.13 -0.42
C GLU A 440 5.15 -23.23 -0.81
N GLU A 441 6.34 -23.58 -0.32
CA GLU A 441 7.61 -23.08 -0.81
C GLU A 441 7.60 -23.27 -2.33
N GLY A 442 7.37 -22.16 -3.04
CA GLY A 442 7.55 -22.13 -4.48
C GLY A 442 8.98 -22.56 -4.78
N LYS A 443 9.13 -23.55 -5.68
CA LYS A 443 10.42 -24.02 -6.18
C LYS A 443 11.37 -22.85 -6.38
N THR A 444 12.55 -22.91 -5.77
CA THR A 444 13.57 -21.88 -5.88
C THR A 444 13.95 -21.66 -7.35
N TRP A 445 14.37 -20.45 -7.69
CA TRP A 445 14.81 -20.11 -9.05
C TRP A 445 15.86 -21.09 -9.62
N GLU A 446 16.74 -21.61 -8.77
CA GLU A 446 17.72 -22.64 -9.13
C GLU A 446 17.08 -23.97 -9.55
N GLU A 447 15.93 -24.33 -8.96
CA GLU A 447 15.20 -25.55 -9.30
C GLU A 447 14.44 -25.40 -10.62
N LEU A 448 13.88 -24.20 -10.87
CA LEU A 448 13.28 -23.84 -12.15
C LEU A 448 14.32 -23.76 -13.29
N GLU A 449 15.51 -23.23 -13.04
CA GLU A 449 16.62 -23.24 -14.03
C GLU A 449 17.11 -24.65 -14.33
N ARG A 450 17.19 -25.51 -13.31
CA ARG A 450 17.58 -26.92 -13.48
C ARG A 450 16.54 -27.70 -14.28
N GLU A 451 15.25 -27.44 -14.06
CA GLU A 451 14.15 -28.07 -14.79
C GLU A 451 14.11 -27.59 -16.25
N ALA A 452 14.34 -26.30 -16.50
CA ALA A 452 14.47 -25.74 -17.86
C ALA A 452 15.71 -26.29 -18.60
N SER A 453 16.87 -26.33 -17.94
CA SER A 453 18.11 -26.88 -18.50
C SER A 453 17.98 -28.37 -18.86
N LYS A 454 17.24 -29.14 -18.06
CA LYS A 454 16.98 -30.56 -18.33
C LYS A 454 16.01 -30.75 -19.50
N ALA A 455 15.01 -29.88 -19.64
CA ALA A 455 14.06 -29.88 -20.75
C ALA A 455 14.71 -29.49 -22.10
N ASP A 456 15.66 -28.55 -22.09
CA ASP A 456 16.43 -28.19 -23.29
C ASP A 456 17.38 -29.32 -23.72
N LYS A 457 17.93 -30.06 -22.74
CA LYS A 457 18.78 -31.24 -23.00
C LYS A 457 18.02 -32.44 -23.56
N GLU A 458 16.74 -32.61 -23.19
CA GLU A 458 15.86 -33.65 -23.77
C GLU A 458 15.34 -33.30 -25.17
N LYS A 459 15.31 -32.03 -25.55
CA LYS A 459 14.90 -31.58 -26.89
C LYS A 459 16.02 -31.62 -27.94
N GLY A 460 17.25 -31.94 -27.55
CA GLY A 460 18.35 -32.16 -28.49
C GLY A 460 18.90 -30.89 -29.13
N ASP A 461 18.72 -29.72 -28.50
CA ASP A 461 19.41 -28.50 -28.89
C ASP A 461 20.68 -28.34 -28.02
N GLU A 462 21.80 -28.92 -28.49
CA GLU A 462 23.09 -28.65 -27.87
C GLU A 462 23.48 -27.17 -28.06
N PRO A 463 24.01 -26.48 -27.02
CA PRO A 463 24.48 -25.12 -27.16
C PRO A 463 25.78 -25.08 -27.97
N ASP A 464 25.66 -24.55 -29.18
CA ASP A 464 26.72 -24.23 -30.13
C ASP A 464 27.90 -23.53 -29.43
N SER A 465 29.02 -24.26 -29.28
CA SER A 465 30.23 -23.78 -28.59
C SER A 465 30.80 -22.52 -29.28
N GLU A 466 31.38 -21.60 -28.49
CA GLU A 466 31.88 -20.30 -28.96
C GLU A 466 32.92 -20.39 -30.12
N ASP A 467 33.55 -21.55 -30.31
CA ASP A 467 34.51 -21.80 -31.38
C ASP A 467 33.85 -21.91 -32.77
N GLU A 468 32.59 -22.35 -32.89
CA GLU A 468 31.88 -22.43 -34.18
C GLU A 468 31.37 -21.05 -34.65
N ARG A 469 30.93 -20.19 -33.73
CA ARG A 469 30.53 -18.80 -34.05
C ARG A 469 31.69 -17.96 -34.57
N ARG A 470 32.90 -18.16 -34.05
CA ARG A 470 34.12 -17.46 -34.53
C ARG A 470 34.55 -17.88 -35.94
N ARG A 471 34.28 -19.12 -36.35
CA ARG A 471 34.58 -19.59 -37.72
C ARG A 471 33.60 -19.04 -38.75
N LYS A 472 32.31 -18.91 -38.42
CA LYS A 472 31.30 -18.32 -39.32
C LYS A 472 31.49 -16.82 -39.58
N MET A 473 31.98 -16.04 -38.60
CA MET A 473 32.22 -14.60 -38.79
C MET A 473 33.42 -14.28 -39.70
N LYS A 474 34.43 -15.16 -39.82
CA LYS A 474 35.58 -14.94 -40.72
C LYS A 474 35.28 -15.21 -42.20
N ALA A 475 34.17 -15.88 -42.53
CA ALA A 475 33.83 -16.23 -43.91
C ALA A 475 33.07 -15.14 -44.68
N PHE A 476 32.49 -14.12 -44.00
CA PHE A 476 31.66 -13.09 -44.63
C PHE A 476 32.37 -11.75 -44.93
N GLY A 477 33.67 -11.64 -44.61
CA GLY A 477 34.44 -10.41 -44.75
C GLY A 477 35.48 -10.44 -45.87
N LYS A 478 35.09 -10.62 -47.15
CA LYS A 478 35.91 -10.20 -48.30
C LYS A 478 35.12 -10.15 -49.61
N SER A 479 35.27 -9.02 -50.30
CA SER A 479 34.87 -8.69 -51.69
C SER A 479 33.51 -8.01 -51.93
N ARG A 480 33.56 -6.66 -51.96
CA ARG A 480 32.94 -5.89 -53.06
C ARG A 480 33.58 -4.51 -53.18
N ALA A 481 34.47 -4.34 -54.16
CA ALA A 481 34.85 -3.04 -54.69
C ALA A 481 33.79 -2.59 -55.71
N GLY A 482 33.41 -1.32 -55.68
CA GLY A 482 32.38 -0.73 -56.56
C GLY A 482 32.91 -0.40 -57.96
N PRO A 483 32.04 0.00 -58.92
CA PRO A 483 32.48 0.55 -60.19
C PRO A 483 32.21 2.07 -60.29
N SER A 484 33.19 2.78 -60.85
CA SER A 484 33.04 4.13 -61.39
C SER A 484 32.69 4.08 -62.89
N SER A 485 32.11 5.18 -63.35
CA SER A 485 31.57 5.53 -64.67
C SER A 485 32.40 5.20 -65.93
N ALA A 486 31.74 4.81 -67.03
CA ALA A 486 32.07 5.30 -68.39
C ALA A 486 30.94 5.09 -69.43
N ALA A 487 30.62 6.22 -70.07
CA ALA A 487 29.99 6.50 -71.37
C ALA A 487 29.54 5.40 -72.36
N SER A 488 28.32 5.64 -72.88
CA SER A 488 27.82 5.53 -74.27
C SER A 488 28.53 4.61 -75.29
N LYS A 489 27.76 3.72 -75.93
CA LYS A 489 27.29 3.84 -77.34
C LYS A 489 26.53 2.57 -77.79
N ARG A 490 25.32 2.79 -78.32
CA ARG A 490 24.63 1.98 -79.35
C ARG A 490 25.51 1.86 -80.63
N PRO A 491 25.15 1.09 -81.67
CA PRO A 491 24.14 0.02 -81.80
C PRO A 491 24.68 -1.22 -82.58
N LYS A 492 23.85 -2.25 -82.81
CA LYS A 492 23.40 -2.63 -84.17
C LYS A 492 22.45 -3.84 -84.15
N PHE A 493 21.31 -3.60 -84.82
CA PHE A 493 20.30 -4.47 -85.41
C PHE A 493 19.48 -5.39 -84.49
#